data_AF-A0A934EEV7-F1
#
_entry.id   AF-A0A934EEV7-F1
#
_cell.length_a   1.000
_cell.length_b   1.000
_cell.length_c   1.000
_cell.angle_alpha   90.00
_cell.angle_beta   90.00
_cell.angle_gamma   90.00
#
_symmetry.space_group_name_H-M   'P 1'
#
loop_
_entity.id
_entity.type
_entity.pdbx_description
1 polymer ?
#
loop_
_entity_poly.entity_id
_entity_poly.type
_entity_poly.pdbx_seq_one_letter_code
_entity_poly.pdbx_strand_id
1 'polypeptide(L)'
;MKKLAESIILQCIEDLWDRTFMKQSTKFFSQRGFSICATIAEMDICDQIKLLELVNRSVLILRSEPPAQIRPDKELRSNTTKAFPLRAALSL
;
A
#
# COMPACT_ATOMS: atom_id res chain seq x y z
N MET A 1 -10.99 17.01 -11.15
CA MET A 1 -11.09 16.49 -9.77
C MET A 1 -11.76 15.13 -9.70
N LYS A 2 -12.90 14.89 -10.37
CA LYS A 2 -13.58 13.58 -10.45
C LYS A 2 -12.65 12.39 -10.69
N LYS A 3 -11.94 12.38 -11.83
CA LYS A 3 -11.00 11.28 -12.18
C LYS A 3 -9.92 11.01 -11.13
N LEU A 4 -9.42 12.05 -10.46
CA LEU A 4 -8.42 11.89 -9.41
C LEU A 4 -9.04 11.19 -8.19
N ALA A 5 -10.27 11.55 -7.81
CA ALA A 5 -10.96 10.90 -6.70
C ALA A 5 -11.28 9.42 -7.01
N GLU A 6 -11.70 9.12 -8.25
CA GLU A 6 -11.86 7.74 -8.74
C GLU A 6 -10.56 6.95 -8.63
N SER A 7 -9.44 7.51 -9.10
CA SER A 7 -8.12 6.87 -9.00
C SER A 7 -7.67 6.66 -7.56
N ILE A 8 -7.93 7.59 -6.64
CA ILE A 8 -7.62 7.42 -5.22
C ILE A 8 -8.43 6.27 -4.63
N ILE A 9 -9.73 6.19 -4.93
CA ILE A 9 -10.59 5.10 -4.46
C ILE A 9 -10.07 3.76 -4.99
N LEU A 10 -9.77 3.67 -6.30
CA LEU A 10 -9.25 2.45 -6.92
C LEU A 10 -7.90 2.03 -6.32
N GLN A 11 -6.97 2.96 -6.15
CA GLN A 11 -5.68 2.67 -5.51
C GLN A 11 -5.89 2.10 -4.09
N CYS A 12 -6.77 2.72 -3.30
CA CYS A 12 -7.08 2.22 -1.96
C CYS A 12 -7.71 0.81 -1.99
N ILE A 13 -8.50 0.46 -3.01
CA ILE A 13 -9.02 -0.91 -3.19
C ILE A 13 -7.87 -1.88 -3.46
N GLU A 14 -6.98 -1.56 -4.41
CA GLU A 14 -5.82 -2.41 -4.75
C GLU A 14 -4.91 -2.64 -3.53
N ASP A 15 -4.64 -1.58 -2.78
CA ASP A 15 -3.82 -1.59 -1.58
C ASP A 15 -4.41 -2.42 -0.43
N LEU A 16 -5.69 -2.85 -0.49
CA LEU A 16 -6.24 -3.77 0.51
C LEU A 16 -5.56 -5.14 0.48
N TRP A 17 -5.00 -5.55 -0.66
CA TRP A 17 -4.28 -6.83 -0.80
C TRP A 17 -2.78 -6.73 -0.50
N ASP A 18 -2.23 -5.52 -0.36
CA ASP A 18 -0.84 -5.32 0.08
C ASP A 18 -0.79 -5.15 1.59
N ARG A 19 -0.13 -6.07 2.30
CA ARG A 19 0.02 -6.02 3.77
C ARG A 19 0.66 -4.71 4.27
N THR A 20 1.48 -4.06 3.45
CA THR A 20 2.15 -2.78 3.75
C THR A 20 1.16 -1.63 3.81
N PHE A 21 0.18 -1.61 2.90
CA PHE A 21 -0.75 -0.50 2.72
C PHE A 21 -2.17 -0.79 3.22
N MET A 22 -2.53 -2.06 3.44
CA MET A 22 -3.87 -2.52 3.86
C MET A 22 -4.42 -1.73 5.06
N LYS A 23 -3.59 -1.46 6.08
CA LYS A 23 -4.02 -0.72 7.26
C LYS A 23 -4.41 0.72 6.93
N GLN A 24 -3.67 1.36 6.03
CA GLN A 24 -3.92 2.74 5.59
C GLN A 24 -5.19 2.79 4.73
N SER A 25 -5.35 1.84 3.81
CA SER A 25 -6.54 1.75 2.96
C SER A 25 -7.81 1.40 3.75
N THR A 26 -7.72 0.48 4.71
CA THR A 26 -8.83 0.20 5.64
C THR A 26 -9.23 1.46 6.42
N LYS A 27 -8.23 2.27 6.84
CA LYS A 27 -8.48 3.55 7.51
C LYS A 27 -9.15 4.56 6.58
N PHE A 28 -8.76 4.60 5.29
CA PHE A 28 -9.40 5.46 4.29
C PHE A 28 -10.90 5.15 4.16
N PHE A 29 -11.28 3.88 4.02
CA PHE A 29 -12.68 3.46 3.88
C PHE A 29 -13.52 3.64 5.15
N SER A 30 -12.89 3.62 6.33
CA SER A 30 -13.59 3.83 7.62
C SER A 30 -13.68 5.30 8.05
N GLN A 31 -13.18 6.24 7.24
CA GLN A 31 -13.11 7.65 7.59
C GLN A 31 -13.75 8.55 6.53
N ARG A 32 -13.78 9.86 6.83
CA ARG A 32 -14.29 10.90 5.92
C ARG A 32 -13.57 10.96 4.57
N GLY A 33 -12.35 10.41 4.47
CA GLY A 33 -11.57 10.37 3.23
C GLY A 33 -12.33 9.70 2.08
N PHE A 34 -12.94 8.54 2.34
CA PHE A 34 -13.77 7.86 1.36
C PHE A 34 -15.01 8.67 0.97
N SER A 35 -15.77 9.19 1.94
CA SER A 35 -16.99 9.98 1.66
C SER A 35 -16.71 11.22 0.80
N ILE A 36 -15.60 11.92 1.06
CA ILE A 36 -15.17 13.08 0.26
C ILE A 36 -14.84 12.63 -1.17
N CYS A 37 -14.01 11.59 -1.33
CA CYS A 37 -13.64 11.11 -2.66
C CYS A 37 -14.85 10.58 -3.44
N ALA A 38 -15.75 9.85 -2.77
CA ALA A 38 -16.95 9.31 -3.39
C ALA A 38 -17.91 10.42 -3.85
N THR A 39 -18.03 11.50 -3.06
CA THR A 39 -18.81 12.68 -3.45
C THR A 39 -18.20 13.37 -4.67
N ILE A 40 -16.86 13.55 -4.70
CA ILE A 40 -16.16 14.15 -5.85
C ILE A 40 -16.20 13.25 -7.09
N ALA A 41 -16.20 11.93 -6.89
CA ALA A 41 -16.37 10.93 -7.93
C ALA A 41 -17.83 10.81 -8.43
N GLU A 42 -18.75 11.58 -7.85
CA GLU A 42 -20.19 11.57 -8.16
C GLU A 42 -20.82 10.18 -7.97
N MET A 43 -20.36 9.42 -6.98
CA MET A 43 -20.95 8.14 -6.61
C MET A 43 -22.27 8.35 -5.86
N ASP A 44 -23.31 7.65 -6.29
CA ASP A 44 -24.58 7.59 -5.55
C ASP A 44 -24.39 6.92 -4.18
N ILE A 45 -25.22 7.31 -3.21
CA ILE A 45 -25.21 6.76 -1.85
C ILE A 45 -25.35 5.23 -1.86
N CYS A 46 -26.18 4.66 -2.74
CA CYS A 46 -26.35 3.22 -2.82
C CYS A 46 -25.04 2.53 -3.24
N ASP A 47 -24.30 3.12 -4.17
CA ASP A 47 -23.04 2.55 -4.65
C ASP A 47 -21.91 2.74 -3.63
N GLN A 48 -21.92 3.83 -2.87
CA GLN A 48 -21.02 4.00 -1.72
C GLN A 48 -21.22 2.91 -0.68
N ILE A 49 -22.48 2.61 -0.32
CA ILE A 49 -22.82 1.57 0.66
C ILE A 49 -22.40 0.18 0.14
N LYS A 50 -22.70 -0.14 -1.12
CA LYS A 50 -22.29 -1.41 -1.74
C LYS A 50 -20.78 -1.59 -1.70
N LEU A 51 -20.03 -0.54 -2.04
CA LEU A 51 -18.57 -0.61 -2.04
C LEU A 51 -18.01 -0.81 -0.62
N LEU A 52 -18.53 -0.08 0.37
CA LEU A 52 -18.12 -0.26 1.77
C LEU A 52 -18.41 -1.67 2.28
N GLU A 53 -19.56 -2.23 1.93
CA GLU A 53 -19.91 -3.61 2.29
C GLU A 53 -18.94 -4.62 1.66
N LEU A 54 -18.60 -4.44 0.38
CA LEU A 54 -17.61 -5.28 -0.31
C LEU A 54 -16.23 -5.19 0.36
N VAL A 55 -15.76 -3.97 0.67
CA VAL A 55 -14.48 -3.76 1.36
C VAL A 55 -14.48 -4.41 2.74
N ASN A 56 -15.53 -4.22 3.53
CA ASN A 56 -15.63 -4.80 4.87
C ASN A 56 -15.56 -6.32 4.85
N ARG A 57 -16.29 -6.97 3.92
CA ARG A 57 -16.22 -8.43 3.74
C ARG A 57 -14.83 -8.89 3.32
N SER A 58 -14.20 -8.16 2.41
CA SER A 58 -12.85 -8.49 1.92
C SER A 58 -11.81 -8.41 3.03
N VAL A 59 -11.85 -7.36 3.86
CA VAL A 59 -10.95 -7.19 5.01
C VAL A 59 -11.15 -8.29 6.05
N LEU A 60 -12.40 -8.76 6.29
CA LEU A 60 -12.65 -9.88 7.19
C LEU A 60 -11.99 -11.17 6.70
N ILE A 61 -12.07 -11.45 5.40
CA ILE A 61 -11.42 -12.61 4.77
C ILE A 61 -9.90 -12.51 4.92
N LEU A 62 -9.30 -11.37 4.56
CA LEU A 62 -7.85 -11.18 4.62
C LEU A 62 -7.28 -11.29 6.03
N ARG A 63 -8.05 -10.93 7.06
CA ARG A 63 -7.65 -11.08 8.48
C ARG A 63 -7.74 -12.52 8.98
N SER A 64 -8.53 -13.36 8.33
CA SER A 64 -8.67 -14.77 8.68
C SER A 64 -7.55 -15.64 8.13
N GLU A 65 -6.77 -15.15 7.17
CA GLU A 65 -5.61 -15.88 6.68
C GLU A 65 -4.46 -15.85 7.71
N PRO A 66 -3.88 -17.01 8.07
CA PRO A 66 -2.67 -17.03 8.86
C PRO A 66 -1.59 -16.22 8.14
N PRO A 67 -0.67 -15.56 8.86
CA PRO A 67 0.38 -14.80 8.22
C PRO A 67 1.14 -15.72 7.27
N ALA A 68 1.05 -15.46 5.96
CA ALA A 68 1.92 -16.08 4.98
C ALA A 68 3.34 -15.86 5.50
N GLN A 69 4.02 -16.96 5.81
CA GLN A 69 5.39 -16.91 6.31
C GLN A 69 6.18 -16.09 5.30
N ILE A 70 6.79 -15.00 5.78
CA ILE A 70 7.79 -14.27 5.02
C ILE A 70 8.83 -15.31 4.64
N ARG A 71 8.89 -15.69 3.36
CA ARG A 71 10.02 -16.45 2.84
C ARG A 71 11.19 -15.46 2.86
N PRO A 72 12.26 -15.73 3.63
CA PRO A 72 13.48 -14.94 3.50
C PRO A 72 14.11 -15.31 2.16
N ASP A 73 13.69 -14.63 1.08
CA ASP A 73 14.37 -14.76 -0.19
C ASP A 73 15.69 -13.99 -0.13
N LYS A 74 16.74 -14.79 0.08
CA LYS A 74 18.14 -14.60 -0.33
C LYS A 74 19.01 -13.73 0.58
N GLU A 75 19.59 -14.39 1.59
CA GLU A 75 21.03 -14.34 1.75
C GLU A 75 21.69 -14.69 0.41
N LEU A 76 22.04 -13.69 -0.40
CA LEU A 76 23.11 -13.83 -1.38
C LEU A 76 24.35 -13.18 -0.80
N ARG A 77 25.19 -14.05 -0.25
CA ARG A 77 26.59 -13.84 0.12
C ARG A 77 27.30 -12.90 -0.87
N SER A 78 28.07 -11.96 -0.32
CA SER A 78 29.54 -11.94 -0.39
C SER A 78 30.08 -10.52 -0.55
N ASN A 79 30.60 -9.98 0.55
CA ASN A 79 31.97 -9.48 0.68
C ASN A 79 32.58 -8.96 -0.62
N THR A 80 32.52 -7.65 -0.84
CA THR A 80 33.64 -6.97 -1.50
C THR A 80 33.76 -5.58 -0.91
N THR A 81 34.59 -5.52 0.14
CA THR A 81 35.33 -4.33 0.54
C THR A 81 36.00 -3.75 -0.71
N LYS A 82 35.37 -2.79 -1.37
CA LYS A 82 36.11 -1.87 -2.24
C LYS A 82 36.77 -0.85 -1.32
N ALA A 83 37.94 -1.23 -0.83
CA ALA A 83 38.92 -0.28 -0.34
C ALA A 83 39.18 0.74 -1.45
N PHE A 84 38.86 2.00 -1.19
CA PHE A 84 39.39 3.12 -1.93
C PHE A 84 40.87 3.26 -1.55
N PRO A 85 41.85 3.09 -2.46
CA PRO A 85 43.18 3.56 -2.17
C PRO A 85 43.18 5.09 -2.32
N LEU A 86 43.16 5.77 -1.16
CA LEU A 86 43.61 7.16 -1.06
C LEU A 86 45.06 7.19 -1.54
N ARG A 87 45.28 7.67 -2.75
CA ARG A 87 46.62 7.94 -3.28
C ARG A 87 47.21 9.04 -2.42
N ALA A 88 48.18 8.66 -1.59
CA ALA A 88 49.04 9.57 -0.87
C ALA A 88 49.70 10.53 -1.87
N ALA A 89 49.28 11.78 -1.85
CA ALA A 89 50.10 12.88 -2.31
C ALA A 89 51.05 13.22 -1.15
N LEU A 90 52.33 12.91 -1.29
CA LEU A 90 53.47 13.62 -0.69
C LEU A 90 54.79 12.96 -1.13
N SER A 91 55.74 13.82 -1.53
CA SER A 91 57.17 13.58 -1.78
C SER A 91 57.57 13.32 -3.24
N LEU A 92 57.75 14.41 -4.01
CA LEU A 92 59.05 14.86 -4.51
C LEU A 92 58.99 16.38 -4.76
#